data_AF-A0A1H7CAB6-F1
#
_entry.id   AF-A0A1H7CAB6-F1
#
_cell.length_a   1.000
_cell.length_b   1.000
_cell.length_c   1.000
_cell.angle_alpha   90.00
_cell.angle_beta   90.00
_cell.angle_gamma   90.00
#
_symmetry.space_group_name_H-M   'P 1'
#
loop_
_entity.id
_entity.type
_entity.pdbx_description
1 polymer ?
#
loop_
_entity_poly.entity_id
_entity_poly.type
_entity_poly.pdbx_seq_one_letter_code
_entity_poly.pdbx_strand_id
1 'polypeptide(L)' 'MNLTPIESKVARLLMSGMKNSMIANELNRDRSTICTIKANIFRKTNVSTLNDLMLVLGDSQVLNET' A
#
# COMPACT_ATOMS: atom_id res chain seq x y z
N MET A 1 5.78 2.87 12.84
CA MET A 1 4.49 2.79 12.14
C MET A 1 3.94 1.39 12.32
N ASN A 2 2.64 1.23 12.59
CA ASN A 2 2.04 -0.10 12.70
C ASN A 2 0.85 -0.22 11.73
N LEU A 3 1.14 -0.78 10.56
CA LEU A 3 0.12 -1.12 9.57
C LEU A 3 -0.51 -2.46 9.95
N THR A 4 -1.83 -2.55 9.84
CA THR A 4 -2.54 -3.82 9.92
C THR A 4 -2.13 -4.73 8.75
N PRO A 5 -2.34 -6.05 8.85
CA PRO A 5 -1.99 -6.97 7.76
C PRO A 5 -2.62 -6.59 6.41
N ILE A 6 -3.86 -6.08 6.44
CA ILE A 6 -4.55 -5.64 5.21
C ILE A 6 -3.96 -4.34 4.66
N GLU A 7 -3.61 -3.39 5.52
CA GLU A 7 -2.95 -2.14 5.11
C GLU A 7 -1.56 -2.43 4.52
N SER A 8 -0.78 -3.32 5.14
CA SER A 8 0.51 -3.76 4.62
C SER A 8 0.36 -4.43 3.25
N LYS A 9 -0.65 -5.28 3.07
CA LYS A 9 -0.91 -5.95 1.78
C LYS A 9 -1.29 -4.94 0.69
N VAL A 10 -2.20 -4.01 0.99
CA VAL A 10 -2.59 -2.93 0.07
C VAL A 10 -1.41 -2.02 -0.25
N ALA A 11 -0.58 -1.66 0.74
CA ALA A 11 0.62 -0.85 0.51
C ALA A 11 1.60 -1.54 -0.44
N ARG A 12 1.85 -2.85 -0.29
CA ARG A 12 2.72 -3.62 -1.21
C ARG A 12 2.18 -3.62 -2.64
N LEU A 13 0.87 -3.82 -2.83
CA LEU A 13 0.25 -3.79 -4.16
C LEU A 13 0.29 -2.38 -4.79
N LEU A 14 0.13 -1.32 -3.97
CA LEU A 14 0.29 0.05 -4.45
C LEU A 14 1.73 0.32 -4.91
N MET A 15 2.73 -0.13 -4.13
CA MET A 15 4.14 0.01 -4.47
C MET A 15 4.55 -0.82 -5.70
N SER A 16 3.84 -1.92 -6.00
CA SER A 16 4.03 -2.69 -7.23
C SER A 16 3.34 -2.06 -8.46
N GLY A 17 2.77 -0.87 -8.33
CA GLY A 17 2.12 -0.14 -9.41
C GLY A 17 0.67 -0.54 -9.71
N MET A 18 0.02 -1.36 -8.86
CA MET A 18 -1.39 -1.69 -9.07
C MET A 18 -2.31 -0.51 -8.79
N LYS A 19 -3.34 -0.38 -9.63
CA LYS A 19 -4.42 0.61 -9.43
C LYS A 19 -5.41 0.12 -8.37
N ASN A 20 -6.07 1.05 -7.67
CA ASN A 20 -7.08 0.73 -6.65
C ASN A 20 -8.17 -0.25 -7.12
N SER A 21 -8.59 -0.18 -8.40
CA SER A 21 -9.57 -1.11 -8.97
C SER A 21 -9.04 -2.53 -9.13
N MET A 22 -7.77 -2.69 -9.49
CA MET A 22 -7.12 -4.00 -9.57
C MET A 22 -6.93 -4.59 -8.17
N ILE A 23 -6.51 -3.77 -7.21
CA ILE A 23 -6.37 -4.15 -5.80
C ILE A 23 -7.72 -4.58 -5.21
N ALA A 24 -8.80 -3.87 -5.55
CA ALA A 24 -10.16 -4.23 -5.14
C ALA A 24 -10.55 -5.63 -5.62
N ASN A 25 -10.28 -5.94 -6.88
CA ASN A 25 -10.53 -7.27 -7.44
C ASN A 25 -9.63 -8.34 -6.80
N GLU A 26 -8.33 -8.07 -6.69
CA GLU A 26 -7.32 -8.97 -6.11
C GLU A 26 -7.63 -9.36 -4.67
N LEU A 27 -8.16 -8.41 -3.89
CA LEU A 27 -8.50 -8.64 -2.49
C LEU A 27 -9.97 -9.03 -2.27
N ASN A 28 -10.76 -9.15 -3.35
CA ASN A 28 -12.21 -9.35 -3.31
C ASN A 28 -12.91 -8.37 -2.35
N ARG A 29 -12.66 -7.07 -2.54
CA ARG A 29 -13.16 -5.96 -1.71
C ARG A 29 -13.71 -4.83 -2.56
N ASP A 30 -14.64 -4.06 -2.01
CA ASP A 30 -15.13 -2.86 -2.66
C ASP A 30 -14.03 -1.80 -2.87
N ARG A 31 -14.13 -1.10 -4.00
CA ARG A 31 -13.23 0.03 -4.33
C ARG A 31 -13.23 1.10 -3.25
N SER A 32 -14.37 1.37 -2.61
CA SER A 32 -14.50 2.31 -1.49
C SER A 32 -13.66 1.88 -0.29
N THR A 33 -13.65 0.58 0.03
CA THR A 33 -12.85 0.01 1.11
C THR A 33 -11.37 0.17 0.82
N ILE A 34 -10.92 -0.09 -0.42
CA ILE A 34 -9.53 0.12 -0.82
C ILE A 34 -9.13 1.61 -0.71
N CYS A 35 -9.99 2.54 -1.10
CA CYS A 35 -9.73 3.98 -0.92
C CYS A 35 -9.57 4.36 0.57
N THR A 36 -10.43 3.84 1.45
CA THR A 36 -10.32 4.07 2.90
C THR A 36 -9.02 3.48 3.46
N ILE A 37 -8.67 2.25 3.07
CA ILE A 37 -7.42 1.61 3.49
C ILE A 37 -6.22 2.42 3.01
N LYS A 38 -6.23 2.89 1.75
CA LYS A 38 -5.20 3.77 1.20
C LYS A 38 -5.05 5.05 2.03
N ALA A 39 -6.15 5.73 2.35
CA ALA A 39 -6.12 6.95 3.17
C ALA A 39 -5.54 6.68 4.57
N ASN A 40 -5.91 5.55 5.18
CA ASN A 40 -5.37 5.13 6.48
C ASN A 40 -3.87 4.85 6.44
N ILE A 41 -3.39 4.17 5.38
CA ILE A 41 -1.95 3.94 5.15
C ILE A 41 -1.23 5.29 5.12
N PHE A 42 -1.66 6.20 4.24
CA PHE A 42 -1.01 7.49 4.03
C PHE A 42 -0.96 8.32 5.32
N ARG A 43 -2.05 8.31 6.10
CA ARG A 43 -2.11 8.97 7.41
C ARG A 43 -1.17 8.32 8.42
N LYS A 44 -1.11 6.99 8.48
CA LYS A 44 -0.23 6.26 9.41
C LYS A 44 1.24 6.38 9.05
N THR A 45 1.54 6.50 7.76
CA THR A 45 2.90 6.64 7.25
C THR A 45 3.34 8.10 7.15
N ASN A 46 2.45 9.06 7.44
CA ASN A 46 2.69 10.49 7.31
C ASN A 46 3.23 10.87 5.91
N VAL A 47 2.68 10.24 4.87
CA VAL A 47 3.05 10.49 3.47
C VAL A 47 1.86 11.00 2.69
N SER A 48 2.14 11.82 1.68
CA SER A 48 1.10 12.38 0.80
C SER A 48 1.11 11.75 -0.59
N THR A 49 2.23 11.14 -1.00
CA THR A 49 2.39 10.56 -2.33
C THR A 49 2.77 9.09 -2.30
N LEU A 50 2.53 8.39 -3.41
CA LEU A 50 2.97 7.01 -3.57
C LEU A 50 4.50 6.89 -3.58
N ASN A 51 5.21 7.87 -4.12
CA ASN A 51 6.67 7.88 -4.13
C ASN A 51 7.21 7.99 -2.70
N ASP A 52 6.65 8.87 -1.88
CA ASP A 52 7.02 8.96 -0.46
C ASP A 52 6.72 7.65 0.28
N LEU A 53 5.58 7.00 -0.04
CA LEU A 53 5.25 5.69 0.52
C LEU A 53 6.29 4.64 0.13
N MET A 54 6.77 4.65 -1.12
CA MET A 54 7.84 3.77 -1.60
C MET A 54 9.17 4.06 -0.90
N LEU A 55 9.49 5.32 -0.59
CA LEU A 55 10.69 5.64 0.17
C LEU A 55 10.60 5.12 1.62
N VAL A 56 9.46 5.38 2.28
CA VAL A 56 9.24 4.99 3.68
C VAL A 56 9.18 3.47 3.88
N LEU A 57 8.62 2.72 2.92
CA LEU A 57 8.43 1.27 3.03
C LEU A 57 9.41 0.45 2.18
N GLY A 58 10.00 1.04 1.13
CA GLY A 58 10.89 0.38 0.18
C GLY A 58 12.30 0.14 0.72
N ASP A 59 12.77 0.94 1.67
CA ASP A 59 14.01 0.66 2.42
C ASP A 59 13.98 -0.70 3.13
N SER A 60 12.80 -1.31 3.31
CA SER A 60 12.65 -2.65 3.89
C SER A 60 12.69 -3.81 2.88
N GLN A 61 12.82 -3.60 1.57
CA GLN A 61 12.69 -4.67 0.55
C GLN A 61 13.82 -4.75 -0.49
N VAL A 62 14.92 -3.99 -0.37
CA VAL A 62 16.08 -4.11 -1.29
C VAL A 62 17.03 -5.24 -0.83
N LEU A 63 16.53 -6.48 -0.77
CA LEU A 63 17.34 -7.70 -0.78
C LEU A 63 16.40 -8.84 -1.13
N ASN A 64 16.21 -9.13 -2.42
CA ASN A 64 15.81 -10.44 -2.95
C ASN A 64 15.84 -10.39 -4.49
N GLU A 65 17.03 -10.16 -5.03
CA GLU A 65 17.39 -10.62 -6.37
C GLU A 65 18.68 -11.44 -6.23
N THR A 66 18.56 -12.76 -6.27
CA THR A 66 19.62 -13.69 -6.70
C THR A 66 18.97 -14.97 -7.20
#